data_AF-A0A183Q6Y5-F1
#
_entry.id   AF-A0A183Q6Y5-F1
#
_cell.length_a   1.000
_cell.length_b   1.000
_cell.length_c   1.000
_cell.angle_alpha   90.00
_cell.angle_beta   90.00
_cell.angle_gamma   90.00
#
_symmetry.space_group_name_H-M   'P 1'
#
loop_
_entity.id
_entity.type
_entity.pdbx_description
1 polymer ?
#
loop_
_entity_poly.entity_id
_entity_poly.type
_entity_poly.pdbx_seq_one_letter_code
_entity_poly.pdbx_strand_id
1 'polypeptide(L)'
;MGIGDTSVKVGVRVRPLSDSEVNDGSSTCLSYPNEENQLIIGNNKLFGFDYVFKETDSQEYVYKKAALAMVENILKGYNATVFAYGQTGSGKHIQWVNVSPKV
;
A
#
# COMPACT_ATOMS: atom_id res chain seq x y z
N MET A 1 28.71 -5.51 5.65
CA MET A 1 27.67 -4.94 6.52
C MET A 1 26.81 -4.07 5.64
N GLY A 2 25.61 -4.55 5.28
CA GLY A 2 24.73 -3.84 4.35
C GLY A 2 24.30 -2.51 4.96
N ILE A 3 24.33 -1.46 4.15
CA ILE A 3 23.78 -0.15 4.49
C ILE A 3 22.33 -0.41 4.93
N GLY A 4 22.05 -0.24 6.22
CA GLY A 4 20.69 -0.33 6.74
C GLY A 4 19.90 0.78 6.05
N ASP A 5 18.96 0.39 5.19
CA ASP A 5 18.17 1.34 4.42
C ASP A 5 17.19 2.03 5.37
N THR A 6 17.65 3.14 5.96
CA THR A 6 16.92 3.97 6.93
C THR A 6 16.00 4.99 6.26
N SER A 7 15.89 4.94 4.93
CA SER A 7 14.99 5.81 4.17
C SER A 7 13.52 5.47 4.48
N VAL A 8 12.67 6.50 4.52
CA VAL A 8 11.23 6.31 4.63
C VAL A 8 10.75 5.54 3.41
N LYS A 9 10.06 4.41 3.64
CA LYS A 9 9.47 3.59 2.59
C LYS A 9 8.02 4.01 2.33
N VAL A 10 7.67 4.16 1.05
CA VAL A 10 6.35 4.59 0.61
C VAL A 10 5.68 3.47 -0.17
N GLY A 11 4.58 2.95 0.38
CA GLY A 11 3.71 1.99 -0.30
C GLY A 11 2.39 2.63 -0.68
N VAL A 12 1.96 2.45 -1.93
CA VAL A 12 0.63 2.82 -2.41
C VAL A 12 -0.22 1.56 -2.48
N ARG A 13 -1.47 1.67 -2.01
CA ARG A 13 -2.47 0.61 -2.18
C ARG A 13 -3.70 1.15 -2.85
N VAL A 14 -4.08 0.49 -3.95
CA VAL A 14 -5.29 0.78 -4.69
C VAL A 14 -6.41 -0.08 -4.13
N ARG A 15 -7.56 0.54 -3.84
CA ARG A 15 -8.76 -0.18 -3.44
C ARG A 15 -9.62 -0.50 -4.67
N PRO A 16 -10.38 -1.61 -4.65
CA PRO A 16 -11.44 -1.82 -5.62
C PRO A 16 -12.41 -0.63 -5.63
N LEU A 17 -13.03 -0.39 -6.79
CA LEU A 17 -14.20 0.47 -6.88
C LEU A 17 -15.30 -0.07 -5.96
N SER A 18 -15.99 0.83 -5.27
CA SER A 18 -17.15 0.52 -4.46
C SER A 18 -18.37 0.29 -5.33
N ASP A 19 -19.36 -0.45 -4.82
CA ASP A 19 -20.60 -0.72 -5.56
C ASP A 19 -21.33 0.58 -5.99
N SER A 20 -21.27 1.62 -5.16
CA SER A 20 -21.81 2.95 -5.51
C SER A 20 -21.08 3.58 -6.69
N GLU A 21 -19.74 3.52 -6.73
CA GLU A 21 -18.95 4.06 -7.84
C GLU A 21 -19.21 3.31 -9.14
N VAL A 22 -19.37 1.98 -9.06
CA VAL A 22 -19.72 1.15 -10.21
C VAL A 22 -21.13 1.50 -10.72
N ASN A 23 -22.10 1.68 -9.81
CA ASN A 23 -23.48 2.04 -10.16
C ASN A 23 -23.59 3.45 -10.75
N ASP A 24 -22.74 4.38 -10.31
CA ASP A 24 -22.66 5.74 -10.85
C ASP A 24 -21.92 5.81 -12.21
N GLY A 25 -21.45 4.66 -12.74
CA GLY A 25 -20.74 4.58 -14.01
C GLY A 25 -19.30 5.05 -13.96
N SER A 26 -18.70 5.14 -12.76
CA SER A 26 -17.29 5.50 -12.60
C SER A 26 -16.39 4.37 -13.11
N SER A 27 -15.28 4.75 -13.74
CA SER A 27 -14.25 3.81 -14.22
C SER A 27 -12.92 4.09 -13.52
N THR A 28 -12.05 3.08 -13.49
CA THR A 28 -10.71 3.27 -12.91
C THR A 28 -9.91 4.26 -13.76
N CYS A 29 -9.26 5.22 -13.10
CA CYS A 29 -8.32 6.14 -13.72
C CYS A 29 -6.86 5.70 -13.54
N LEU A 30 -6.65 4.47 -13.08
CA LEU A 30 -5.34 3.91 -12.77
C LEU A 30 -4.98 2.82 -13.78
N SER A 31 -3.73 2.83 -14.22
CA SER A 31 -3.15 1.76 -15.02
C SER A 31 -1.78 1.37 -14.50
N TYR A 32 -1.40 0.12 -14.74
CA TYR A 32 -0.16 -0.47 -14.25
C TYR A 32 0.75 -0.73 -15.45
N PRO A 33 1.92 -0.07 -15.54
CA PRO A 33 2.90 -0.42 -16.56
C PRO A 33 3.49 -1.81 -16.31
N ASN A 34 4.25 -2.33 -17.28
CA ASN A 34 4.91 -3.64 -17.16
C ASN A 34 6.02 -3.67 -16.10
N GLU A 35 6.39 -2.53 -15.52
CA GLU A 35 7.39 -2.42 -14.46
C GLU A 35 6.74 -2.54 -13.06
N GLU A 36 7.41 -3.25 -12.16
CA GLU A 36 6.96 -3.37 -10.77
C GLU A 36 7.04 -2.02 -10.04
N ASN A 37 6.12 -1.81 -9.09
CA ASN A 37 6.06 -0.63 -8.22
C ASN A 37 5.86 0.72 -8.93
N GLN A 38 5.25 0.70 -10.11
CA GLN A 38 4.84 1.90 -10.81
C GLN A 38 3.32 1.93 -11.03
N LEU A 39 2.78 3.15 -11.12
CA LEU A 39 1.38 3.39 -11.45
C LEU A 39 1.24 4.63 -12.33
N ILE A 40 0.29 4.58 -13.26
CA ILE A 40 -0.07 5.69 -14.13
C ILE A 40 -1.45 6.20 -13.73
N ILE A 41 -1.58 7.50 -13.49
CA ILE A 41 -2.85 8.17 -13.22
C ILE A 41 -3.31 8.90 -14.49
N GLY A 42 -4.54 8.60 -14.93
CA GLY A 42 -5.08 9.08 -16.19
C GLY A 42 -4.30 8.53 -17.37
N ASN A 43 -3.92 9.39 -18.32
CA ASN A 43 -3.34 8.95 -19.59
C ASN A 43 -1.80 9.02 -19.64
N ASN A 44 -1.15 9.70 -18.69
CA ASN A 44 0.25 10.11 -18.89
C ASN A 44 1.03 10.49 -17.61
N LYS A 45 0.46 10.36 -16.41
CA LYS A 45 1.19 10.68 -15.17
C LYS A 45 1.72 9.42 -14.50
N LEU A 46 2.98 9.08 -14.78
CA LEU A 46 3.69 7.95 -14.19
C LEU A 46 4.27 8.31 -12.82
N PHE A 47 4.07 7.45 -11.83
CA PHE A 47 4.62 7.56 -10.49
C PHE A 47 5.28 6.23 -10.08
N GLY A 48 6.41 6.32 -9.40
CA GLY A 48 7.12 5.18 -8.81
C GLY A 48 7.13 5.25 -7.29
N PHE A 49 7.02 4.08 -6.66
CA PHE A 49 6.99 3.92 -5.19
C PHE A 49 7.87 2.74 -4.77
N ASP A 50 8.11 2.57 -3.47
CA ASP A 50 8.78 1.36 -2.98
C ASP A 50 7.87 0.13 -3.12
N TYR A 51 6.56 0.33 -2.98
CA TYR A 51 5.55 -0.72 -3.13
C TYR A 51 4.29 -0.19 -3.84
N VAL A 52 3.78 -0.91 -4.82
CA VAL A 52 2.44 -0.69 -5.39
C VAL A 52 1.61 -1.95 -5.22
N PHE A 53 0.55 -1.84 -4.43
CA PHE A 53 -0.41 -2.91 -4.16
C PHE A 53 -1.70 -2.66 -4.94
N LYS A 54 -2.09 -3.64 -5.74
CA LYS A 54 -3.27 -3.60 -6.60
C LYS A 54 -4.53 -3.94 -5.80
N GLU A 55 -5.68 -3.72 -6.43
CA GLU A 55 -7.01 -4.00 -5.89
C GLU A 55 -7.19 -5.49 -5.55
N THR A 56 -6.48 -6.36 -6.25
CA THR A 56 -6.49 -7.82 -6.06
C THR A 56 -5.58 -8.31 -4.95
N ASP A 57 -4.70 -7.45 -4.41
CA ASP A 57 -3.69 -7.85 -3.44
C ASP A 57 -4.31 -8.02 -2.05
N SER A 58 -4.05 -9.20 -1.47
CA SER A 58 -4.58 -9.55 -0.16
C SER A 58 -3.90 -8.75 0.97
N GLN A 59 -4.62 -8.60 2.09
CA GLN A 59 -4.08 -7.97 3.29
C GLN A 59 -2.78 -8.65 3.76
N GLU A 60 -2.75 -9.98 3.71
CA GLU A 60 -1.61 -10.78 4.14
C GLU A 60 -0.39 -10.50 3.26
N TYR A 61 -0.58 -10.41 1.95
CA TYR A 61 0.48 -10.07 1.01
C TYR A 61 1.05 -8.67 1.30
N VAL A 62 0.17 -7.68 1.47
CA VAL A 62 0.56 -6.30 1.82
C VAL A 62 1.38 -6.26 3.12
N TYR A 63 0.93 -6.97 4.15
CA TYR A 63 1.65 -7.06 5.43
C TYR A 63 3.03 -7.69 5.28
N LYS A 64 3.11 -8.86 4.61
CA LYS A 64 4.36 -9.58 4.41
C LYS A 64 5.38 -8.75 3.63
N LYS A 65 4.94 -8.03 2.60
CA LYS A 65 5.80 -7.19 1.75
C LYS A 65 6.26 -5.90 2.45
N ALA A 66 5.36 -5.18 3.11
CA ALA A 66 5.65 -3.82 3.60
C ALA A 66 5.99 -3.72 5.09
N ALA A 67 5.45 -4.62 5.94
CA ALA A 67 5.49 -4.47 7.39
C ALA A 67 6.33 -5.53 8.12
N LEU A 68 6.51 -6.72 7.54
CA LEU A 68 7.23 -7.83 8.20
C LEU A 68 8.66 -7.43 8.61
N ALA A 69 9.41 -6.79 7.70
CA ALA A 69 10.77 -6.34 7.99
C ALA A 69 10.81 -5.27 9.11
N MET A 70 9.78 -4.42 9.22
CA MET A 70 9.68 -3.47 10.33
C MET A 70 9.44 -4.19 11.65
N VAL A 71 8.56 -5.21 11.68
CA VAL A 71 8.30 -6.00 12.88
C VAL A 71 9.57 -6.68 13.38
N GLU A 72 10.36 -7.26 12.48
CA GLU A 72 11.66 -7.84 12.82
C GLU A 72 12.64 -6.81 13.41
N ASN A 73 12.60 -5.57 12.93
CA ASN A 73 13.43 -4.49 13.47
C ASN A 73 12.94 -4.03 14.85
N ILE A 74 11.63 -4.01 15.09
CA ILE A 74 11.06 -3.75 16.43
C ILE A 74 11.57 -4.79 17.43
N LEU A 75 11.57 -6.07 17.06
CA LEU A 75 12.06 -7.15 17.91
C LEU A 75 13.56 -7.06 18.23
N LYS A 76 14.34 -6.35 17.39
CA LYS A 76 15.76 -6.05 17.61
C LYS A 76 15.99 -4.78 18.45
N GLY A 77 14.92 -4.11 18.89
CA GLY A 77 14.98 -2.90 19.71
C GLY A 77 14.98 -1.58 18.93
N TYR A 78 14.65 -1.60 17.64
CA TYR A 78 14.50 -0.38 16.85
C TYR A 78 13.07 0.17 16.91
N ASN A 79 12.93 1.49 16.91
CA ASN A 79 11.63 2.14 16.77
C ASN A 79 11.17 2.08 15.31
N ALA A 80 9.91 1.74 15.09
CA ALA A 80 9.31 1.70 13.77
C ALA A 80 7.92 2.37 13.82
N THR A 81 7.57 3.12 12.78
CA THR A 81 6.29 3.83 12.71
C THR A 81 5.66 3.66 11.34
N VAL A 82 4.40 3.23 11.31
CA VAL A 82 3.59 3.10 10.11
C VAL A 82 2.40 4.03 10.23
N PHE A 83 2.12 4.80 9.17
CA PHE A 83 0.91 5.61 9.09
C PHE A 83 0.25 5.42 7.73
N ALA A 84 -1.07 5.55 7.72
CA ALA A 84 -1.88 5.47 6.51
C ALA A 84 -2.27 6.89 6.09
N TYR A 85 -2.07 7.23 4.82
CA TYR A 85 -2.48 8.51 4.25
C TYR A 85 -3.39 8.30 3.04
N GLY A 86 -4.36 9.19 2.85
CA GLY A 86 -5.30 9.14 1.73
C GLY A 86 -6.60 9.89 2.01
N GLN A 87 -7.41 10.13 0.97
CA GLN A 87 -8.71 10.79 1.08
C GLN A 87 -9.73 9.99 1.92
N THR A 88 -10.78 10.63 2.41
CA THR A 88 -11.89 9.92 3.08
C THR A 88 -12.49 8.88 2.12
N GLY A 89 -12.77 7.67 2.61
CA GLY A 89 -13.22 6.55 1.77
C GLY A 89 -12.12 5.80 0.99
N SER A 90 -10.85 6.18 1.11
CA SER A 90 -9.73 5.47 0.44
C SER A 90 -9.30 4.16 1.10
N GLY A 91 -10.05 3.66 2.08
CA GLY A 91 -9.74 2.38 2.75
C GLY A 91 -8.70 2.44 3.88
N LYS A 92 -8.27 3.62 4.34
CA LYS A 92 -7.27 3.78 5.43
C LYS A 92 -7.53 2.91 6.66
N HIS A 93 -8.79 2.84 7.12
CA HIS A 93 -9.17 2.01 8.28
C HIS A 93 -9.15 0.51 7.95
N ILE A 94 -9.70 0.11 6.80
CA ILE A 94 -9.78 -1.30 6.38
C ILE A 94 -8.38 -1.87 6.11
N GLN A 95 -7.45 -1.03 5.65
CA GLN A 95 -6.10 -1.41 5.28
C GLN A 95 -5.23 -1.84 6.47
N TRP A 96 -5.37 -1.19 7.64
CA TRP A 96 -4.49 -1.42 8.79
C TRP A 96 -5.15 -2.05 10.02
N VAL A 97 -6.47 -1.85 10.22
CA VAL A 97 -7.12 -2.28 11.47
C VAL A 97 -7.22 -3.81 11.58
N ASN A 98 -7.31 -4.51 10.45
CA ASN A 98 -7.39 -5.98 10.42
C ASN A 98 -6.03 -6.70 10.51
N VAL A 99 -4.94 -5.97 10.72
CA VAL A 99 -3.58 -6.53 10.90
C VAL A 99 -3.14 -6.52 12.36
N SER A 100 -4.05 -6.23 13.29
CA SER A 100 -3.79 -6.38 14.72
C SER A 100 -3.36 -7.82 14.99
N PRO A 101 -2.15 -8.06 15.52
CA PRO A 101 -1.74 -9.40 15.92
C PRO A 101 -2.79 -9.90 16.91
N LYS A 102 -3.41 -11.04 16.62
CA LYS A 102 -4.10 -11.77 17.68
C LYS A 102 -2.99 -12.30 18.59
N VAL A 103 -2.78 -11.57 19.69
CA VAL A 103 -2.06 -12.09 20.86
C VAL A 103 -2.87 -13.21 21.47
#